data_AF-A0A524QRG5-F1
#
_entry.id   AF-A0A524QRG5-F1
#
_cell.length_a   1.000
_cell.length_b   1.000
_cell.length_c   1.000
_cell.angle_alpha   90.00
_cell.angle_beta   90.00
_cell.angle_gamma   90.00
#
_symmetry.space_group_name_H-M   'P 1'
#
loop_
_entity.id
_entity.type
_entity.pdbx_description
1 polymer ?
#
loop_
_entity_poly.entity_id
_entity_poly.type
_entity_poly.pdbx_seq_one_letter_code
_entity_poly.pdbx_strand_id
1 'polypeptide(L)'
;MGRRRGFRSWTAFVLLVVATAGALVWLQQANRSIRAEARERFFEQYNRQQLLLAQQTARSIEDVFQALRGNLGLLASLLEDQEVTMESAAKVVPTMRRMHENLSGIILSDMALFDREGTVAISYPASPGTVGTDLSWRDYFQWARDKGKQGQIYITTVRPLAACKMRGQEAMLIVEGIYGKGGEFRGLALIAVDFREVARRHVLSVQIGQAGYAWLVDRKTQTVLVDPTGRMGGKPLAEAFGTRWPRLYALLTSADADQPGTGWYDYEDFPNQTATVKKLVAYCPVNIEDQRWLVGVATPEREVETLFSSFLDQQQRFSATFAITVLLVGIGACGLLVSWNTVLTRRVSARTQDLENAQIKLGQAFEELLDAKRLATVGQLATGLAHEIRNPLSAIRLNIQAIREESQASEFLAESFDIVEGEILRLDRLLNQLLGYARPRPLRTVSTDLGTEIRKALQLNEQLLAEEDVAVDLQIQGDPVAVCDPEQMQQVLLNLI
;
A
#
# COMPACT_ATOMS: atom_id res chain seq x y z
N MET A 1 10.21 24.73 35.16
CA MET A 1 10.41 24.29 33.75
C MET A 1 9.49 23.15 33.26
N GLY A 2 8.70 22.46 34.10
CA GLY A 2 7.87 21.30 33.68
C GLY A 2 6.67 21.59 32.75
N ARG A 3 6.06 22.79 32.80
CA ARG A 3 4.87 23.13 31.99
C ARG A 3 5.10 23.21 30.48
N ARG A 4 6.32 23.53 30.01
CA ARG A 4 6.62 23.65 28.56
C ARG A 4 6.82 22.29 27.85
N ARG A 5 7.14 21.20 28.57
CA ARG A 5 7.30 19.86 27.97
C ARG A 5 5.95 19.18 27.69
N GLY A 6 4.98 19.31 28.60
CA GLY A 6 3.63 18.76 28.39
C GLY A 6 2.87 19.43 27.24
N PHE A 7 3.11 20.72 27.00
CA PHE A 7 2.50 21.45 25.89
C PHE A 7 3.02 20.96 24.52
N ARG A 8 4.33 20.68 24.40
CA ARG A 8 4.94 20.17 23.16
C ARG A 8 4.47 18.75 22.79
N SER A 9 4.26 17.88 23.77
CA SER A 9 3.69 16.54 23.51
C SER A 9 2.22 16.61 23.08
N TRP A 10 1.45 17.55 23.63
CA TRP A 10 0.04 17.73 23.28
C TRP A 10 -0.12 18.30 21.86
N THR A 11 0.71 19.27 21.45
CA THR A 11 0.72 19.78 20.07
C THR A 11 1.12 18.71 19.05
N ALA A 12 2.08 17.83 19.39
CA ALA A 12 2.47 16.73 18.51
C ALA A 12 1.35 15.70 18.32
N PHE A 13 0.60 15.41 19.39
CA PHE A 13 -0.57 14.54 19.33
C PHE A 13 -1.70 15.13 18.47
N VAL A 14 -2.02 16.41 18.66
CA VAL A 14 -3.04 17.11 17.85
C VAL A 14 -2.65 17.14 16.37
N LEU A 15 -1.38 17.41 16.04
CA LEU A 15 -0.90 17.37 14.66
C LEU A 15 -1.00 15.98 14.03
N LEU A 16 -0.69 14.92 14.79
CA LEU A 16 -0.84 13.54 14.32
C LEU A 16 -2.31 13.22 14.01
N VAL A 17 -3.24 13.60 14.88
CA VAL A 17 -4.69 13.40 14.71
C VAL A 17 -5.21 14.16 13.49
N VAL A 18 -4.80 15.43 13.32
CA VAL A 18 -5.19 16.23 12.15
C VAL A 18 -4.62 15.64 10.86
N ALA A 19 -3.37 15.16 10.87
CA ALA A 19 -2.76 14.50 9.72
C ALA A 19 -3.45 13.18 9.37
N THR A 20 -3.86 12.38 10.37
CA THR A 20 -4.62 11.14 10.13
C THR A 20 -6.02 11.43 9.62
N ALA A 21 -6.72 12.43 10.17
CA ALA A 21 -8.03 12.84 9.68
C ALA A 21 -7.95 13.38 8.24
N GLY A 22 -6.93 14.20 7.93
CA GLY A 22 -6.66 14.70 6.58
C GLY A 22 -6.34 13.56 5.60
N ALA A 23 -5.52 12.60 6.01
CA ALA A 23 -5.23 11.41 5.21
C ALA A 23 -6.50 10.58 4.94
N LEU A 24 -7.38 10.42 5.93
CA LEU A 24 -8.64 9.69 5.78
C LEU A 24 -9.60 10.39 4.81
N VAL A 25 -9.74 11.71 4.91
CA VAL A 25 -10.55 12.53 3.98
C VAL A 25 -9.99 12.45 2.57
N TRP A 26 -8.67 12.57 2.41
CA TRP A 26 -8.00 12.41 1.12
C TRP A 26 -8.22 11.02 0.52
N LEU A 27 -8.13 9.96 1.33
CA LEU A 27 -8.37 8.57 0.90
C LEU A 27 -9.82 8.36 0.47
N GLN A 28 -10.79 8.95 1.17
CA GLN A 28 -12.20 8.92 0.76
C GLN A 28 -12.44 9.67 -0.55
N GLN A 29 -11.81 10.83 -0.72
CA GLN A 29 -11.95 11.65 -1.93
C GLN A 29 -11.30 10.98 -3.15
N ALA A 30 -10.11 10.41 -2.98
CA ALA A 30 -9.43 9.60 -3.99
C ALA A 30 -10.25 8.36 -4.38
N ASN A 31 -10.93 7.71 -3.42
CA ASN A 31 -11.80 6.57 -3.72
C ASN A 31 -12.99 6.99 -4.62
N ARG A 32 -13.57 8.18 -4.42
CA ARG A 32 -14.66 8.67 -5.30
C ARG A 32 -14.21 8.90 -6.73
N SER A 33 -13.05 9.51 -6.96
CA SER A 33 -12.54 9.72 -8.32
C SER A 33 -12.18 8.40 -9.00
N ILE A 34 -11.56 7.47 -8.26
CA ILE A 34 -11.23 6.13 -8.75
C ILE A 34 -12.49 5.36 -9.15
N ARG A 35 -13.59 5.48 -8.41
CA ARG A 35 -14.87 4.82 -8.75
C ARG A 35 -15.45 5.29 -10.07
N ALA A 36 -15.42 6.59 -10.35
CA ALA A 36 -15.96 7.13 -11.58
C ALA A 36 -15.17 6.64 -12.80
N GLU A 37 -13.83 6.71 -12.72
CA GLU A 37 -12.95 6.22 -13.77
C GLU A 37 -13.03 4.69 -13.95
N ALA A 38 -13.08 3.94 -12.84
CA ALA A 38 -13.26 2.49 -12.87
C ALA A 38 -14.59 2.09 -13.50
N ARG A 39 -15.65 2.88 -13.29
CA ARG A 39 -16.97 2.65 -13.91
C ARG A 39 -16.85 2.73 -15.41
N GLU A 40 -16.33 3.84 -15.94
CA GLU A 40 -16.19 4.06 -17.37
C GLU A 40 -15.34 2.97 -18.04
N ARG A 41 -14.17 2.66 -17.49
CA ARG A 41 -13.30 1.58 -17.99
C ARG A 41 -13.98 0.22 -17.96
N PHE A 42 -14.76 -0.08 -16.91
CA PHE A 42 -15.51 -1.33 -16.81
C PHE A 42 -16.58 -1.43 -17.91
N PHE A 43 -17.33 -0.35 -18.15
CA PHE A 43 -18.33 -0.29 -19.21
C PHE A 43 -17.69 -0.41 -20.61
N GLU A 44 -16.58 0.28 -20.87
CA GLU A 44 -15.83 0.13 -22.12
C GLU A 44 -15.33 -1.30 -22.35
N GLN A 45 -14.75 -1.90 -21.31
CA GLN A 45 -14.27 -3.28 -21.36
C GLN A 45 -15.43 -4.26 -21.61
N TYR A 46 -16.57 -4.03 -20.97
CA TYR A 46 -17.77 -4.85 -21.15
C TYR A 46 -18.35 -4.72 -22.56
N ASN A 47 -18.48 -3.50 -23.09
CA ASN A 47 -18.90 -3.25 -24.47
C ASN A 47 -17.95 -3.92 -25.48
N ARG A 48 -16.64 -3.85 -25.24
CA ARG A 48 -15.64 -4.52 -26.08
C ARG A 48 -15.79 -6.04 -26.04
N GLN A 49 -16.10 -6.62 -24.87
CA GLN A 49 -16.37 -8.05 -24.74
C GLN A 49 -17.63 -8.46 -25.50
N GLN A 50 -18.72 -7.68 -25.41
CA GLN A 50 -19.94 -7.93 -26.20
C GLN A 50 -19.66 -7.89 -27.71
N LEU A 51 -18.87 -6.91 -28.17
CA LEU A 51 -18.50 -6.77 -29.57
C LEU A 51 -17.67 -7.96 -30.07
N LEU A 52 -16.70 -8.42 -29.28
CA LEU A 52 -15.90 -9.60 -29.60
C LEU A 52 -16.75 -10.86 -29.70
N LEU A 53 -17.72 -11.03 -28.78
CA LEU A 53 -18.66 -12.15 -28.86
C LEU A 53 -19.54 -12.06 -30.12
N ALA A 54 -20.08 -10.89 -30.45
CA ALA A 54 -20.85 -10.70 -31.68
C ALA A 54 -20.02 -11.02 -32.94
N GLN A 55 -18.76 -10.58 -32.99
CA GLN A 55 -17.83 -10.89 -34.08
C GLN A 55 -17.50 -12.38 -34.15
N GLN A 56 -17.24 -13.03 -33.02
CA GLN A 56 -16.97 -14.46 -32.97
C GLN A 56 -18.19 -15.26 -33.43
N THR A 57 -19.40 -14.87 -33.03
CA THR A 57 -20.63 -15.49 -33.49
C THR A 57 -20.82 -15.29 -34.99
N ALA A 58 -20.62 -14.07 -35.50
CA ALA A 58 -20.70 -13.77 -36.92
C ALA A 58 -19.77 -14.68 -37.73
N ARG A 59 -18.50 -14.71 -37.35
CA ARG A 59 -17.49 -15.54 -38.00
C ARG A 59 -17.80 -17.03 -37.90
N SER A 60 -18.28 -17.49 -36.74
CA SER A 60 -18.66 -18.88 -36.57
C SER A 60 -19.83 -19.31 -37.46
N ILE A 61 -20.78 -18.40 -37.73
CA ILE A 61 -21.86 -18.66 -38.70
C ILE A 61 -21.26 -18.68 -40.12
N GLU A 62 -20.43 -17.69 -40.49
CA GLU A 62 -19.78 -17.64 -41.81
C GLU A 62 -18.97 -18.91 -42.10
N ASP A 63 -18.18 -19.40 -41.14
CA ASP A 63 -17.37 -20.61 -41.26
C ASP A 63 -18.24 -21.85 -41.56
N VAL A 64 -19.42 -21.96 -40.93
CA VAL A 64 -20.38 -23.05 -41.22
C VAL A 64 -20.85 -22.98 -42.67
N PHE A 65 -21.28 -21.81 -43.13
CA PHE A 65 -21.79 -21.67 -44.50
C PHE A 65 -20.69 -21.83 -45.55
N GLN A 66 -19.45 -21.41 -45.25
CA GLN A 66 -18.28 -21.67 -46.10
C GLN A 66 -17.97 -23.17 -46.18
N ALA A 67 -18.06 -23.90 -45.07
CA ALA A 67 -17.86 -25.35 -45.07
C ALA A 67 -18.95 -26.06 -45.90
N LEU A 68 -20.21 -25.64 -45.78
CA LEU A 68 -21.32 -26.18 -46.58
C LEU A 68 -21.13 -25.89 -48.07
N ARG A 69 -20.71 -24.66 -48.42
CA ARG A 69 -20.35 -24.28 -49.79
C ARG A 69 -19.26 -25.19 -50.37
N GLY A 70 -18.17 -25.41 -49.64
CA GLY A 70 -17.08 -26.27 -50.10
C GLY A 70 -17.52 -27.71 -50.37
N ASN A 71 -18.40 -28.27 -49.53
CA ASN A 71 -18.94 -29.62 -49.72
C ASN A 71 -19.89 -29.70 -50.92
N LEU A 72 -20.72 -28.68 -51.12
CA LEU A 72 -21.63 -28.59 -52.26
C LEU A 72 -20.87 -28.49 -53.59
N GLY A 73 -19.82 -27.66 -53.63
CA GLY A 73 -18.94 -27.53 -54.79
C GLY A 73 -18.20 -28.83 -55.11
N LEU A 74 -17.79 -29.59 -54.10
CA LEU A 74 -17.22 -30.92 -54.31
C LEU A 74 -18.24 -31.87 -54.96
N LEU A 75 -19.50 -31.88 -54.51
CA LEU A 75 -20.54 -32.69 -55.15
C LEU A 75 -20.82 -32.25 -56.59
N ALA A 76 -20.88 -30.94 -56.83
CA ALA A 76 -21.08 -30.40 -58.16
C ALA A 76 -19.95 -30.83 -59.10
N SER A 77 -18.69 -30.73 -58.64
CA SER A 77 -17.50 -31.11 -59.42
C SER A 77 -17.49 -32.58 -59.86
N LEU A 78 -18.04 -33.50 -59.06
CA LEU A 78 -18.11 -34.94 -59.39
C LEU A 78 -19.09 -35.25 -60.53
N LEU A 79 -19.95 -34.30 -60.88
CA LEU A 79 -20.99 -34.43 -61.89
C LEU A 79 -20.79 -33.45 -63.06
N GLU A 80 -19.70 -32.67 -63.10
CA GLU A 80 -19.45 -31.70 -64.19
C GLU A 80 -19.29 -32.37 -65.56
N ASP A 81 -18.76 -33.59 -65.61
CA ASP A 81 -18.45 -34.28 -66.87
C ASP A 81 -19.60 -35.17 -67.40
N GLN A 82 -20.72 -35.30 -66.67
CA GLN A 82 -21.88 -36.09 -67.09
C GLN A 82 -23.21 -35.39 -66.79
N GLU A 83 -24.32 -35.81 -67.38
CA GLU A 83 -25.65 -35.31 -66.98
C GLU A 83 -26.06 -35.91 -65.63
N VAL A 84 -26.86 -35.17 -64.86
CA VAL A 84 -27.40 -35.66 -63.60
C VAL A 84 -28.61 -36.53 -63.89
N THR A 85 -28.41 -37.84 -63.82
CA THR A 85 -29.45 -38.86 -63.96
C THR A 85 -29.49 -39.70 -62.69
N MET A 86 -30.52 -40.54 -62.53
CA MET A 86 -30.59 -41.46 -61.40
C MET A 86 -29.34 -42.37 -61.31
N GLU A 87 -28.79 -42.78 -62.45
CA GLU A 87 -27.60 -43.65 -62.50
C GLU A 87 -26.31 -42.91 -62.14
N SER A 88 -26.08 -41.70 -62.68
CA SER A 88 -24.88 -40.91 -62.36
C SER A 88 -24.92 -40.40 -60.92
N ALA A 89 -26.10 -39.98 -60.43
CA ALA A 89 -26.30 -39.54 -59.06
C ALA A 89 -26.09 -40.68 -58.04
N ALA A 90 -26.49 -41.91 -58.37
CA ALA A 90 -26.26 -43.08 -57.52
C ALA A 90 -24.77 -43.33 -57.21
N LYS A 91 -23.87 -43.02 -58.15
CA LYS A 91 -22.42 -43.17 -57.98
C LYS A 91 -21.85 -42.21 -56.93
N VAL A 92 -22.51 -41.09 -56.67
CA VAL A 92 -22.06 -40.04 -55.74
C VAL A 92 -22.65 -40.22 -54.34
N VAL A 93 -23.65 -41.10 -54.16
CA VAL A 93 -24.28 -41.38 -52.85
C VAL A 93 -23.29 -41.75 -51.74
N PRO A 94 -22.24 -42.56 -51.94
CA PRO A 94 -21.25 -42.83 -50.89
C PRO A 94 -20.51 -41.58 -50.41
N THR A 95 -20.30 -40.60 -51.30
CA THR A 95 -19.73 -39.30 -50.95
C THR A 95 -20.75 -38.45 -50.20
N MET A 96 -22.00 -38.39 -50.67
CA MET A 96 -23.09 -37.72 -49.94
C MET A 96 -23.28 -38.30 -48.53
N ARG A 97 -23.17 -39.63 -48.37
CA ARG A 97 -23.21 -40.31 -47.08
C ARG A 97 -22.08 -39.85 -46.16
N ARG A 98 -20.83 -39.86 -46.63
CA ARG A 98 -19.68 -39.42 -45.81
C ARG A 98 -19.79 -37.94 -45.42
N MET A 99 -20.23 -37.09 -46.35
CA MET A 99 -20.50 -35.68 -46.06
C MET A 99 -21.59 -35.55 -45.00
N HIS A 100 -22.72 -36.24 -45.19
CA HIS A 100 -23.79 -36.26 -44.20
C HIS A 100 -23.31 -36.83 -42.88
N GLU A 101 -22.51 -37.90 -42.79
CA GLU A 101 -21.99 -38.41 -41.52
C GLU A 101 -21.09 -37.38 -40.82
N ASN A 102 -20.16 -36.75 -41.56
CA ASN A 102 -19.27 -35.71 -41.04
C ASN A 102 -20.00 -34.44 -40.62
N LEU A 103 -21.12 -34.10 -41.29
CA LEU A 103 -21.91 -32.88 -41.08
C LEU A 103 -23.22 -33.12 -40.32
N SER A 104 -23.62 -34.37 -40.08
CA SER A 104 -24.88 -34.75 -39.40
C SER A 104 -24.82 -34.40 -37.93
N GLY A 105 -23.61 -34.44 -37.38
CA GLY A 105 -23.35 -33.88 -36.07
C GLY A 105 -23.52 -32.37 -36.03
N ILE A 106 -23.73 -31.66 -37.15
CA ILE A 106 -23.54 -30.21 -37.35
C ILE A 106 -24.50 -29.67 -38.43
N ILE A 107 -25.83 -29.67 -38.24
CA ILE A 107 -26.80 -28.82 -39.01
C ILE A 107 -27.45 -29.45 -40.27
N LEU A 108 -26.85 -30.48 -40.89
CA LEU A 108 -27.32 -30.96 -42.20
C LEU A 108 -28.54 -31.90 -42.09
N SER A 109 -29.66 -31.53 -42.73
CA SER A 109 -30.91 -32.29 -42.71
C SER A 109 -31.00 -33.31 -43.84
N ASP A 110 -30.85 -32.84 -45.08
CA ASP A 110 -31.03 -33.64 -46.29
C ASP A 110 -30.14 -33.05 -47.41
N MET A 111 -29.73 -33.89 -48.34
CA MET A 111 -29.03 -33.51 -49.58
C MET A 111 -29.84 -34.05 -50.75
N ALA A 112 -29.89 -33.32 -51.86
CA ALA A 112 -30.58 -33.77 -53.06
C ALA A 112 -29.81 -33.36 -54.33
N LEU A 113 -29.88 -34.21 -55.34
CA LEU A 113 -29.43 -33.92 -56.69
C LEU A 113 -30.64 -33.89 -57.62
N PHE A 114 -30.69 -32.89 -58.47
CA PHE A 114 -31.73 -32.70 -59.47
C PHE A 114 -31.16 -32.86 -60.87
N ASP A 115 -31.97 -33.43 -61.76
CA ASP A 115 -31.68 -33.42 -63.19
C ASP A 115 -31.83 -32.01 -63.79
N ARG A 116 -31.56 -31.90 -65.09
CA ARG A 116 -31.63 -30.64 -65.84
C ARG A 116 -33.07 -30.10 -65.93
N GLU A 117 -34.05 -30.99 -65.87
CA GLU A 117 -35.47 -30.69 -65.98
C GLU A 117 -36.06 -30.20 -64.65
N GLY A 118 -35.42 -30.51 -63.52
CA GLY A 118 -35.82 -30.10 -62.16
C GLY A 118 -36.48 -31.19 -61.34
N THR A 119 -36.35 -32.43 -61.77
CA THR A 119 -36.78 -33.62 -61.02
C THR A 119 -35.68 -34.05 -60.07
N VAL A 120 -36.05 -34.43 -58.84
CA VAL A 120 -35.09 -35.00 -57.88
C VAL A 120 -34.61 -36.37 -58.37
N ALA A 121 -33.35 -36.47 -58.79
CA ALA A 121 -32.71 -37.71 -59.22
C ALA A 121 -32.35 -38.62 -58.04
N ILE A 122 -31.82 -38.04 -56.95
CA ILE A 122 -31.55 -38.78 -55.70
C ILE A 122 -31.59 -37.85 -54.49
N SER A 123 -31.88 -38.40 -53.31
CA SER A 123 -31.75 -37.71 -52.04
C SER A 123 -31.03 -38.56 -51.00
N TYR A 124 -30.33 -37.90 -50.09
CA TYR A 124 -29.69 -38.53 -48.93
C TYR A 124 -29.89 -37.68 -47.67
N PRO A 125 -30.44 -38.24 -46.57
CA PRO A 125 -31.03 -39.57 -46.46
C PRO A 125 -32.20 -39.79 -47.43
N ALA A 126 -32.44 -41.05 -47.79
CA ALA A 126 -33.55 -41.38 -48.67
C ALA A 126 -34.88 -41.11 -47.94
N SER A 127 -35.77 -40.33 -48.55
CA SER A 127 -37.11 -40.04 -48.03
C SER A 127 -38.18 -40.47 -49.05
N PRO A 128 -39.21 -41.24 -48.64
CA PRO A 128 -40.30 -41.66 -49.51
C PRO A 128 -40.97 -40.46 -50.21
N GLY A 129 -41.20 -40.57 -51.52
CA GLY A 129 -41.88 -39.52 -52.30
C GLY A 129 -41.04 -38.26 -52.56
N THR A 130 -39.71 -38.33 -52.37
CA THR A 130 -38.80 -37.22 -52.72
C THR A 130 -38.20 -37.39 -54.12
N VAL A 131 -37.62 -38.56 -54.40
CA VAL A 131 -37.09 -38.90 -55.74
C VAL A 131 -38.24 -38.94 -56.75
N GLY A 132 -38.02 -38.37 -57.93
CA GLY A 132 -39.03 -38.23 -58.98
C GLY A 132 -39.96 -37.02 -58.82
N THR A 133 -39.78 -36.19 -57.79
CA THR A 133 -40.59 -34.97 -57.61
C THR A 133 -40.05 -33.84 -58.47
N ASP A 134 -40.91 -33.24 -59.29
CA ASP A 134 -40.59 -32.02 -60.06
C ASP A 134 -40.67 -30.76 -59.16
N LEU A 135 -39.53 -30.08 -59.04
CA LEU A 135 -39.38 -28.81 -58.33
C LEU A 135 -38.77 -27.72 -59.23
N SER A 136 -38.88 -27.86 -60.56
CA SER A 136 -38.38 -26.91 -61.55
C SER A 136 -38.94 -25.50 -61.41
N TRP A 137 -40.15 -25.38 -60.84
CA TRP A 137 -40.84 -24.13 -60.56
C TRP A 137 -40.27 -23.34 -59.37
N ARG A 138 -39.36 -23.93 -58.59
CA ARG A 138 -38.77 -23.29 -57.41
C ARG A 138 -37.77 -22.21 -57.81
N ASP A 139 -37.77 -21.12 -57.04
CA ASP A 139 -36.89 -19.96 -57.22
C ASP A 139 -35.41 -20.34 -57.31
N TYR A 140 -34.96 -21.22 -56.42
CA TYR A 140 -33.57 -21.68 -56.39
C TYR A 140 -33.18 -22.49 -57.63
N PHE A 141 -34.11 -23.25 -58.21
CA PHE A 141 -33.86 -24.05 -59.41
C PHE A 141 -33.84 -23.16 -60.66
N GLN A 142 -34.85 -22.28 -60.78
CA GLN A 142 -34.90 -21.27 -61.84
C GLN A 142 -33.67 -20.37 -61.84
N TRP A 143 -33.21 -19.95 -60.65
CA TRP A 143 -31.98 -19.19 -60.50
C TRP A 143 -30.79 -19.96 -61.06
N ALA A 144 -30.59 -21.22 -60.69
CA ALA A 144 -29.45 -22.00 -61.16
C ALA A 144 -29.49 -22.23 -62.67
N ARG A 145 -30.66 -22.54 -63.23
CA ARG A 145 -30.81 -22.75 -64.67
C ARG A 145 -30.61 -21.47 -65.49
N ASP A 146 -31.19 -20.35 -65.04
CA ASP A 146 -31.34 -19.15 -65.87
C ASP A 146 -30.26 -18.08 -65.58
N LYS A 147 -29.69 -18.06 -64.38
CA LYS A 147 -28.78 -16.99 -63.91
C LYS A 147 -27.48 -17.49 -63.27
N GLY A 148 -27.49 -18.70 -62.72
CA GLY A 148 -26.38 -19.23 -61.96
C GLY A 148 -25.15 -19.48 -62.83
N LYS A 149 -23.99 -19.53 -62.17
CA LYS A 149 -22.70 -19.81 -62.78
C LYS A 149 -21.94 -20.81 -61.93
N GLN A 150 -20.97 -21.49 -62.53
CA GLN A 150 -20.12 -22.44 -61.82
C GLN A 150 -19.48 -21.81 -60.59
N GLY A 151 -19.56 -22.50 -59.46
CA GLY A 151 -19.02 -22.06 -58.17
C GLY A 151 -19.86 -21.01 -57.43
N GLN A 152 -20.98 -20.54 -57.99
CA GLN A 152 -21.93 -19.67 -57.28
C GLN A 152 -22.96 -20.51 -56.53
N ILE A 153 -23.28 -20.08 -55.31
CA ILE A 153 -24.34 -20.69 -54.52
C ILE A 153 -25.53 -19.74 -54.38
N TYR A 154 -26.71 -20.31 -54.20
CA TYR A 154 -27.92 -19.58 -53.84
C TYR A 154 -28.45 -20.10 -52.51
N ILE A 155 -28.71 -19.16 -51.60
CA ILE A 155 -29.20 -19.44 -50.25
C ILE A 155 -30.62 -18.92 -50.15
N THR A 156 -31.58 -19.80 -49.86
CA THR A 156 -32.98 -19.39 -49.67
C THR A 156 -33.16 -18.69 -48.33
N THR A 157 -34.23 -17.90 -48.21
CA THR A 157 -34.76 -17.55 -46.88
C THR A 157 -35.25 -18.81 -46.15
N VAL A 158 -35.28 -18.77 -44.82
CA VAL A 158 -35.84 -19.84 -43.99
C VAL A 158 -37.29 -20.09 -44.40
N ARG A 159 -37.63 -21.34 -44.74
CA ARG A 159 -38.96 -21.71 -45.23
C ARG A 159 -39.27 -23.19 -44.98
N PRO A 160 -40.56 -23.59 -44.93
CA PRO A 160 -40.93 -24.99 -44.80
C PRO A 160 -40.51 -25.80 -46.05
N LEU A 161 -39.89 -26.96 -45.82
CA LEU A 161 -39.44 -27.86 -46.89
C LEU A 161 -40.60 -28.48 -47.68
N ALA A 162 -40.45 -28.52 -49.00
CA ALA A 162 -41.44 -29.05 -49.93
C ALA A 162 -41.36 -30.57 -50.11
N ALA A 163 -40.14 -31.10 -50.05
CA ALA A 163 -39.77 -32.50 -50.20
C ALA A 163 -38.61 -32.81 -49.22
N CYS A 164 -38.13 -34.06 -49.19
CA CYS A 164 -37.12 -34.59 -48.24
C CYS A 164 -37.69 -35.03 -46.87
N LYS A 165 -36.85 -35.56 -45.98
CA LYS A 165 -37.26 -36.21 -44.72
C LYS A 165 -37.94 -35.22 -43.77
N MET A 166 -37.50 -33.96 -43.81
CA MET A 166 -37.95 -32.87 -42.95
C MET A 166 -39.07 -32.04 -43.60
N ARG A 167 -39.87 -32.62 -44.52
CA ARG A 167 -40.98 -31.93 -45.19
C ARG A 167 -41.89 -31.20 -44.19
N GLY A 168 -42.16 -29.92 -44.46
CA GLY A 168 -42.95 -29.04 -43.61
C GLY A 168 -42.17 -28.36 -42.47
N GLN A 169 -40.93 -28.77 -42.19
CA GLN A 169 -40.06 -28.10 -41.23
C GLN A 169 -39.31 -26.94 -41.87
N GLU A 170 -39.05 -25.91 -41.09
CA GLU A 170 -38.31 -24.73 -41.51
C GLU A 170 -36.83 -25.06 -41.73
N ALA A 171 -36.38 -24.92 -42.96
CA ALA A 171 -34.99 -25.12 -43.32
C ALA A 171 -34.50 -23.98 -44.21
N MET A 172 -33.19 -23.84 -44.24
CA MET A 172 -32.50 -23.03 -45.22
C MET A 172 -31.94 -23.95 -46.30
N LEU A 173 -32.18 -23.64 -47.57
CA LEU A 173 -31.65 -24.40 -48.69
C LEU A 173 -30.42 -23.68 -49.23
N ILE A 174 -29.32 -24.41 -49.35
CA ILE A 174 -28.12 -23.96 -50.04
C ILE A 174 -28.03 -24.79 -51.31
N VAL A 175 -27.99 -24.12 -52.46
CA VAL A 175 -27.98 -24.78 -53.77
C VAL A 175 -26.85 -24.28 -54.64
N GLU A 176 -26.37 -25.15 -55.51
CA GLU A 176 -25.35 -24.86 -56.52
C GLU A 176 -25.72 -25.56 -57.81
N GLY A 177 -25.66 -24.82 -58.91
CA GLY A 177 -25.87 -25.38 -60.24
C GLY A 177 -24.69 -26.23 -60.65
N ILE A 178 -24.99 -27.37 -61.28
CA ILE A 178 -23.99 -28.25 -61.89
C ILE A 178 -23.92 -27.85 -63.35
N TYR A 179 -22.77 -27.34 -63.77
CA TYR A 179 -22.53 -26.89 -65.14
C TYR A 179 -21.43 -27.73 -65.78
N GLY A 180 -21.56 -28.03 -67.07
CA GLY A 180 -20.46 -28.62 -67.80
C GLY A 180 -19.40 -27.59 -68.22
N LYS A 181 -18.33 -28.07 -68.86
CA LYS A 181 -17.19 -27.24 -69.28
C LYS A 181 -17.56 -26.11 -70.24
N GLY A 182 -18.67 -26.22 -70.97
CA GLY A 182 -19.20 -25.18 -71.86
C GLY A 182 -20.12 -24.18 -71.16
N GLY A 183 -20.34 -24.31 -69.85
CA GLY A 183 -21.29 -23.49 -69.08
C GLY A 183 -22.74 -23.94 -69.20
N GLU A 184 -23.01 -25.08 -69.84
CA GLU A 184 -24.35 -25.63 -69.96
C GLU A 184 -24.84 -26.19 -68.61
N PHE A 185 -26.06 -25.83 -68.21
CA PHE A 185 -26.70 -26.33 -67.01
C PHE A 185 -27.07 -27.82 -67.16
N ARG A 186 -26.59 -28.66 -66.25
CA ARG A 186 -26.76 -30.13 -66.25
C ARG A 186 -27.58 -30.67 -65.09
N GLY A 187 -27.82 -29.85 -64.06
CA GLY A 187 -28.58 -30.23 -62.89
C GLY A 187 -28.28 -29.33 -61.69
N LEU A 188 -28.79 -29.69 -60.52
CA LEU A 188 -28.63 -28.90 -59.29
C LEU A 188 -28.19 -29.80 -58.13
N ALA A 189 -27.22 -29.34 -57.34
CA ALA A 189 -26.94 -29.87 -56.02
C ALA A 189 -27.61 -29.00 -54.95
N LEU A 190 -28.23 -29.65 -53.97
CA LEU A 190 -28.94 -28.98 -52.88
C LEU A 190 -28.57 -29.61 -51.54
N ILE A 191 -28.37 -28.75 -50.54
CA ILE A 191 -28.27 -29.11 -49.13
C ILE A 191 -29.36 -28.36 -48.36
N ALA A 192 -30.14 -29.10 -47.57
CA ALA A 192 -31.08 -28.57 -46.60
C ALA A 192 -30.41 -28.49 -45.22
N VAL A 193 -30.45 -27.29 -44.64
CA VAL A 193 -29.80 -26.90 -43.39
C VAL A 193 -30.89 -26.65 -42.34
N ASP A 194 -30.84 -27.36 -41.22
CA ASP A 194 -31.72 -27.07 -40.08
C ASP A 194 -31.23 -25.80 -39.40
N PHE A 195 -31.85 -24.67 -39.77
CA PHE A 195 -31.47 -23.37 -39.26
C PHE A 195 -31.67 -23.27 -37.73
N ARG A 196 -32.57 -24.06 -37.14
CA ARG A 196 -32.79 -24.06 -35.68
C ARG A 196 -31.56 -24.60 -34.95
N GLU A 197 -30.89 -25.61 -35.51
CA GLU A 197 -29.68 -26.16 -34.93
C GLU A 197 -28.48 -25.22 -35.11
N VAL A 198 -28.39 -24.50 -36.25
CA VAL A 198 -27.42 -23.38 -36.42
C VAL A 198 -27.62 -22.36 -35.31
N ALA A 199 -28.86 -21.89 -35.16
CA ALA A 199 -29.24 -20.89 -34.18
C ALA A 199 -28.90 -21.35 -32.78
N ARG A 200 -29.25 -22.59 -32.41
CA ARG A 200 -28.98 -23.15 -31.09
C ARG A 200 -27.49 -23.18 -30.74
N ARG A 201 -26.63 -23.55 -31.69
CA ARG A 201 -25.20 -23.77 -31.43
C ARG A 201 -24.34 -22.53 -31.53
N HIS A 202 -24.69 -21.63 -32.44
CA HIS A 202 -23.83 -20.49 -32.76
C HIS A 202 -24.39 -19.18 -32.20
N VAL A 203 -25.72 -19.07 -32.03
CA VAL A 203 -26.37 -17.85 -31.53
C VAL A 203 -26.87 -18.03 -30.10
N LEU A 204 -27.78 -18.97 -29.85
CA LEU A 204 -28.42 -19.15 -28.54
C LEU A 204 -27.47 -19.73 -27.46
N SER A 205 -26.32 -20.28 -27.87
CA SER A 205 -25.26 -20.72 -26.96
C SER A 205 -24.47 -19.55 -26.37
N VAL A 206 -24.57 -18.36 -26.97
CA VAL A 206 -23.88 -17.17 -26.50
C VAL A 206 -24.59 -16.66 -25.25
N GLN A 207 -23.98 -16.94 -24.10
CA GLN A 207 -24.37 -16.37 -22.82
C GLN A 207 -23.31 -15.37 -22.37
N ILE A 208 -23.76 -14.17 -22.03
CA ILE A 208 -22.89 -13.16 -21.43
C ILE A 208 -23.52 -12.73 -20.11
N GLY A 209 -22.82 -12.97 -19.01
CA GLY A 209 -23.40 -12.82 -17.68
C GLY A 209 -24.54 -13.83 -17.43
N GLN A 210 -25.54 -13.42 -16.66
CA GLN A 210 -26.71 -14.20 -16.25
C GLN A 210 -27.92 -13.94 -17.16
N ALA A 211 -28.09 -12.73 -17.69
CA ALA A 211 -29.27 -12.33 -18.45
C ALA A 211 -28.96 -11.85 -19.88
N GLY A 212 -27.68 -11.81 -20.28
CA GLY A 212 -27.29 -11.44 -21.62
C GLY A 212 -27.44 -12.58 -22.62
N TYR A 213 -27.91 -12.24 -23.82
CA TYR A 213 -28.20 -13.20 -24.89
C TYR A 213 -27.85 -12.65 -26.26
N ALA A 214 -27.72 -13.53 -27.25
CA ALA A 214 -27.62 -13.15 -28.65
C ALA A 214 -28.95 -13.33 -29.41
N TRP A 215 -29.10 -12.56 -30.47
CA TRP A 215 -30.20 -12.63 -31.44
C TRP A 215 -29.63 -12.44 -32.84
N LEU A 216 -30.39 -12.84 -33.87
CA LEU A 216 -29.98 -12.75 -35.27
C LEU A 216 -31.16 -12.24 -36.11
N VAL A 217 -30.88 -11.29 -37.00
CA VAL A 217 -31.89 -10.70 -37.88
C VAL A 217 -31.43 -10.71 -39.33
N ASP A 218 -32.37 -10.83 -40.26
CA ASP A 218 -32.14 -10.64 -41.68
C ASP A 218 -32.48 -9.20 -42.06
N ARG A 219 -31.48 -8.46 -42.54
CA ARG A 219 -31.67 -7.06 -42.96
C ARG A 219 -32.36 -6.95 -44.31
N LYS A 220 -32.18 -7.92 -45.20
CA LYS A 220 -32.75 -7.90 -46.55
C LYS A 220 -34.26 -8.07 -46.50
N THR A 221 -34.73 -9.05 -45.71
CA THR A 221 -36.16 -9.29 -45.52
C THR A 221 -36.76 -8.50 -44.35
N GLN A 222 -35.91 -7.84 -43.55
CA GLN A 222 -36.30 -7.20 -42.29
C GLN A 222 -37.08 -8.14 -41.37
N THR A 223 -36.56 -9.35 -41.15
CA THR A 223 -37.19 -10.35 -40.28
C THR A 223 -36.26 -10.77 -39.14
N VAL A 224 -36.85 -11.17 -38.02
CA VAL A 224 -36.09 -11.77 -36.91
C VAL A 224 -35.86 -13.24 -37.25
N LEU A 225 -34.59 -13.65 -37.36
CA LEU A 225 -34.23 -15.04 -37.64
C LEU A 225 -34.15 -15.85 -36.34
N VAL A 226 -33.55 -15.27 -35.29
CA VAL A 226 -33.33 -15.92 -34.00
C VAL A 226 -33.61 -14.95 -32.87
N ASP A 227 -34.43 -15.40 -31.92
CA ASP A 227 -34.75 -14.71 -30.67
C ASP A 227 -34.64 -15.70 -29.50
N PRO A 228 -34.05 -15.31 -28.35
CA PRO A 228 -33.89 -16.19 -27.19
C PRO A 228 -35.18 -16.77 -26.63
N THR A 229 -36.31 -16.07 -26.77
CA THR A 229 -37.60 -16.54 -26.27
C THR A 229 -38.34 -17.43 -27.27
N GLY A 230 -37.88 -17.46 -28.53
CA GLY A 230 -38.55 -18.11 -29.66
C GLY A 230 -39.87 -17.47 -30.09
N ARG A 231 -40.34 -16.41 -29.40
CA ARG A 231 -41.64 -15.78 -29.67
C ARG A 231 -41.63 -14.85 -30.88
N MET A 232 -40.45 -14.37 -31.24
CA MET A 232 -40.29 -13.32 -32.25
C MET A 232 -39.67 -13.83 -33.55
N GLY A 233 -39.17 -15.07 -33.58
CA GLY A 233 -38.63 -15.69 -34.79
C GLY A 233 -39.67 -15.70 -35.92
N GLY A 234 -39.23 -15.35 -37.12
CA GLY A 234 -40.05 -15.26 -38.34
C GLY A 234 -40.87 -13.98 -38.48
N LYS A 235 -40.95 -13.13 -37.44
CA LYS A 235 -41.73 -11.88 -37.51
C LYS A 235 -40.95 -10.74 -38.20
N PRO A 236 -41.64 -9.82 -38.89
CA PRO A 236 -41.03 -8.59 -39.37
C PRO A 236 -40.43 -7.76 -38.22
N LEU A 237 -39.29 -7.11 -38.45
CA LEU A 237 -38.60 -6.27 -37.46
C LEU A 237 -39.48 -5.14 -36.93
N ALA A 238 -40.32 -4.56 -37.79
CA ALA A 238 -41.26 -3.50 -37.39
C ALA A 238 -42.32 -4.01 -36.39
N GLU A 239 -42.82 -5.23 -36.55
CA GLU A 239 -43.77 -5.86 -35.62
C GLU A 239 -43.06 -6.30 -34.33
N ALA A 240 -41.90 -6.93 -34.46
CA ALA A 240 -41.16 -7.50 -33.35
C ALA A 240 -40.54 -6.41 -32.44
N PHE A 241 -39.87 -5.42 -33.03
CA PHE A 241 -39.09 -4.42 -32.30
C PHE A 241 -39.63 -2.99 -32.46
N GLY A 242 -40.38 -2.67 -33.51
CA GLY A 242 -40.76 -1.28 -33.82
C GLY A 242 -41.54 -0.58 -32.71
N THR A 243 -42.58 -1.22 -32.18
CA THR A 243 -43.39 -0.65 -31.09
C THR A 243 -42.71 -0.81 -29.73
N ARG A 244 -42.05 -1.94 -29.50
CA ARG A 244 -41.54 -2.32 -28.18
C ARG A 244 -40.18 -1.70 -27.87
N TRP A 245 -39.30 -1.64 -28.87
CA TRP A 245 -37.91 -1.17 -28.77
C TRP A 245 -37.55 -0.27 -29.98
N PRO A 246 -38.13 0.93 -30.10
CA PRO A 246 -37.95 1.80 -31.27
C PRO A 246 -36.49 2.20 -31.49
N ARG A 247 -35.69 2.37 -30.43
CA ARG A 247 -34.25 2.61 -30.52
C ARG A 247 -33.49 1.44 -31.12
N LEU A 248 -33.82 0.20 -30.72
CA LEU A 248 -33.21 -0.98 -31.31
C LEU A 248 -33.59 -1.07 -32.78
N TYR A 249 -34.87 -0.90 -33.12
CA TYR A 249 -35.32 -0.89 -34.51
C TYR A 249 -34.58 0.15 -35.37
N ALA A 250 -34.44 1.39 -34.88
CA ALA A 250 -33.67 2.43 -35.55
C ALA A 250 -32.20 2.05 -35.72
N LEU A 251 -31.57 1.45 -34.71
CA LEU A 251 -30.19 0.98 -34.76
C LEU A 251 -30.02 -0.13 -35.80
N LEU A 252 -30.91 -1.12 -35.86
CA LEU A 252 -30.83 -2.22 -36.81
C LEU A 252 -31.07 -1.78 -38.27
N THR A 253 -31.87 -0.74 -38.46
CA THR A 253 -32.17 -0.19 -39.79
C THR A 253 -31.12 0.80 -40.28
N SER A 254 -30.48 1.55 -39.37
CA SER A 254 -29.44 2.55 -39.68
C SER A 254 -28.01 2.03 -39.57
N ALA A 255 -27.79 0.85 -38.99
CA ALA A 255 -26.46 0.24 -38.87
C ALA A 255 -25.76 0.15 -40.23
N ASP A 256 -24.45 0.44 -40.24
CA ASP A 256 -23.60 0.22 -41.40
C ASP A 256 -23.73 -1.25 -41.86
N ALA A 257 -23.73 -1.46 -43.18
CA ALA A 257 -23.83 -2.79 -43.76
C ALA A 257 -22.62 -3.66 -43.43
N ASP A 258 -21.45 -3.05 -43.27
CA ASP A 258 -20.19 -3.79 -43.24
C ASP A 258 -19.37 -3.54 -41.96
N GLN A 259 -19.83 -2.68 -41.05
CA GLN A 259 -19.11 -2.39 -39.81
C GLN A 259 -19.83 -2.89 -38.56
N PRO A 260 -19.10 -3.53 -37.63
CA PRO A 260 -19.64 -3.86 -36.32
C PRO A 260 -19.76 -2.60 -35.47
N GLY A 261 -20.68 -2.60 -34.51
CA GLY A 261 -20.96 -1.41 -33.71
C GLY A 261 -21.58 -1.74 -32.36
N THR A 262 -21.78 -0.70 -31.57
CA THR A 262 -22.39 -0.77 -30.24
C THR A 262 -23.48 0.26 -30.09
N GLY A 263 -24.45 -0.01 -29.24
CA GLY A 263 -25.50 0.92 -28.88
C GLY A 263 -26.25 0.46 -27.65
N TRP A 264 -27.42 1.02 -27.45
CA TRP A 264 -28.28 0.67 -26.32
C TRP A 264 -29.74 0.91 -26.64
N TYR A 265 -30.62 0.21 -25.95
CA TYR A 265 -32.06 0.36 -26.06
C TYR A 265 -32.74 0.14 -24.72
N ASP A 266 -33.94 0.67 -24.60
CA ASP A 266 -34.79 0.51 -23.42
C ASP A 266 -35.41 -0.90 -23.42
N TYR A 267 -35.31 -1.63 -22.31
CA TYR A 267 -35.78 -3.00 -22.18
C TYR A 267 -36.63 -3.19 -20.92
N GLU A 268 -37.74 -3.89 -21.04
CA GLU A 268 -38.61 -4.27 -19.92
C GLU A 268 -38.26 -5.67 -19.47
N ASP A 269 -37.90 -5.83 -18.20
CA ASP A 269 -37.48 -7.09 -17.61
C ASP A 269 -38.70 -7.96 -17.24
N PHE A 270 -38.93 -9.07 -17.95
CA PHE A 270 -39.99 -10.04 -17.64
C PHE A 270 -39.46 -11.10 -16.66
N PRO A 271 -40.14 -11.49 -15.55
CA PRO A 271 -41.57 -11.35 -15.25
C PRO A 271 -41.87 -10.72 -13.86
N ASN A 272 -41.16 -9.67 -13.42
CA ASN A 272 -41.37 -9.18 -12.04
C ASN A 272 -41.16 -7.67 -11.75
N GLN A 273 -41.15 -6.76 -12.73
CA GLN A 273 -40.98 -5.32 -12.43
C GLN A 273 -41.54 -4.35 -13.49
N THR A 274 -41.95 -3.16 -13.04
CA THR A 274 -42.57 -2.04 -13.76
C THR A 274 -41.58 -1.03 -14.36
N ALA A 275 -40.26 -1.23 -14.19
CA ALA A 275 -39.25 -0.25 -14.57
C ALA A 275 -38.46 -0.70 -15.81
N THR A 276 -38.45 0.16 -16.82
CA THR A 276 -37.60 0.02 -18.01
C THR A 276 -36.13 0.17 -17.62
N VAL A 277 -35.29 -0.79 -18.01
CA VAL A 277 -33.84 -0.77 -17.82
C VAL A 277 -33.15 -0.56 -19.16
N LYS A 278 -32.01 0.15 -19.18
CA LYS A 278 -31.21 0.21 -20.40
C LYS A 278 -30.56 -1.14 -20.65
N LYS A 279 -30.46 -1.51 -21.92
CA LYS A 279 -29.83 -2.73 -22.39
C LYS A 279 -28.75 -2.36 -23.39
N LEU A 280 -27.52 -2.72 -23.06
CA LEU A 280 -26.35 -2.49 -23.90
C LEU A 280 -26.31 -3.57 -24.98
N VAL A 281 -26.04 -3.19 -26.21
CA VAL A 281 -26.00 -4.10 -27.35
C VAL A 281 -24.80 -3.84 -28.22
N ALA A 282 -24.08 -4.91 -28.55
CA ALA A 282 -23.09 -4.91 -29.62
C ALA A 282 -23.62 -5.72 -30.78
N TYR A 283 -23.35 -5.28 -32.00
CA TYR A 283 -23.80 -5.96 -33.21
C TYR A 283 -22.66 -6.13 -34.21
N CYS A 284 -22.76 -7.17 -35.01
CA CYS A 284 -21.82 -7.47 -36.08
C CYS A 284 -22.61 -7.93 -37.33
N PRO A 285 -22.28 -7.41 -38.52
CA PRO A 285 -22.82 -7.96 -39.75
C PRO A 285 -22.30 -9.39 -39.98
N VAL A 286 -23.14 -10.20 -40.63
CA VAL A 286 -22.82 -11.56 -41.11
C VAL A 286 -23.13 -11.57 -42.60
N ASN A 287 -22.09 -11.69 -43.40
CA ASN A 287 -22.16 -11.48 -44.85
C ASN A 287 -21.92 -12.80 -45.58
N ILE A 288 -23.00 -13.43 -46.06
CA ILE A 288 -22.94 -14.74 -46.72
C ILE A 288 -23.60 -14.62 -48.10
N GLU A 289 -22.78 -14.50 -49.15
CA GLU A 289 -23.26 -14.20 -50.52
C GLU A 289 -24.18 -12.96 -50.54
N ASP A 290 -25.44 -13.14 -50.96
CA ASP A 290 -26.51 -12.14 -51.01
C ASP A 290 -27.26 -11.98 -49.68
N GLN A 291 -26.94 -12.77 -48.66
CA GLN A 291 -27.52 -12.68 -47.34
C GLN A 291 -26.79 -11.63 -46.51
N ARG A 292 -27.57 -10.68 -45.97
CA ARG A 292 -27.10 -9.59 -45.12
C ARG A 292 -27.76 -9.73 -43.77
N TRP A 293 -27.14 -10.48 -42.87
CA TRP A 293 -27.67 -10.66 -41.53
C TRP A 293 -26.93 -9.78 -40.53
N LEU A 294 -27.54 -9.57 -39.38
CA LEU A 294 -26.94 -8.85 -38.27
C LEU A 294 -27.12 -9.69 -37.01
N VAL A 295 -26.01 -10.09 -36.39
CA VAL A 295 -26.03 -10.69 -35.06
C VAL A 295 -25.87 -9.59 -34.03
N GLY A 296 -26.64 -9.66 -32.94
CA GLY A 296 -26.43 -8.77 -31.82
C GLY A 296 -26.39 -9.52 -30.49
N VAL A 297 -25.51 -9.07 -29.61
CA VAL A 297 -25.34 -9.58 -28.24
C VAL A 297 -25.76 -8.47 -27.29
N ALA A 298 -26.75 -8.73 -26.45
CA ALA A 298 -27.38 -7.72 -25.62
C ALA A 298 -27.44 -8.13 -24.15
N THR A 299 -27.01 -7.23 -23.24
CA THR A 299 -27.03 -7.42 -21.78
C THR A 299 -27.72 -6.25 -21.08
N PRO A 300 -28.62 -6.50 -20.10
CA PRO A 300 -29.14 -5.43 -19.25
C PRO A 300 -28.03 -4.65 -18.51
N GLU A 301 -28.09 -3.32 -18.53
CA GLU A 301 -27.13 -2.43 -17.85
C GLU A 301 -27.10 -2.69 -16.34
N ARG A 302 -28.25 -3.00 -15.73
CA ARG A 302 -28.33 -3.31 -14.29
C ARG A 302 -27.42 -4.47 -13.91
N GLU A 303 -27.23 -5.47 -14.77
CA GLU A 303 -26.34 -6.59 -14.48
C GLU A 303 -24.87 -6.14 -14.44
N VAL A 304 -24.50 -5.27 -15.39
CA VAL A 304 -23.19 -4.63 -15.41
C VAL A 304 -23.01 -3.75 -14.17
N GLU A 305 -24.06 -3.02 -13.76
CA GLU A 305 -24.05 -2.16 -12.59
C GLU A 305 -24.01 -2.93 -11.27
N THR A 306 -24.71 -4.07 -11.14
CA THR A 306 -24.66 -4.91 -9.93
C THR A 306 -23.31 -5.60 -9.78
N LEU A 307 -22.74 -6.12 -10.88
CA LEU A 307 -21.38 -6.66 -10.89
C LEU A 307 -20.39 -5.58 -10.45
N PHE A 308 -20.50 -4.39 -11.03
CA PHE A 308 -19.63 -3.27 -10.71
C PHE A 308 -19.80 -2.77 -9.26
N SER A 309 -21.03 -2.58 -8.79
CA SER A 309 -21.30 -2.09 -7.43
C SER A 309 -20.82 -3.09 -6.38
N SER A 310 -20.99 -4.39 -6.63
CA SER A 310 -20.49 -5.44 -5.72
C SER A 310 -18.96 -5.41 -5.59
N PHE A 311 -18.25 -5.15 -6.70
CA PHE A 311 -16.81 -4.98 -6.71
C PHE A 311 -16.38 -3.73 -5.93
N LEU A 312 -17.07 -2.59 -6.15
CA LEU A 312 -16.78 -1.35 -5.41
C LEU A 312 -17.04 -1.47 -3.91
N ASP A 313 -18.11 -2.15 -3.51
CA ASP A 313 -18.43 -2.39 -2.10
C ASP A 313 -17.39 -3.30 -1.44
N GLN A 314 -16.91 -4.31 -2.15
CA GLN A 314 -15.81 -5.15 -1.68
C GLN A 314 -14.51 -4.34 -1.54
N GLN A 315 -14.17 -3.51 -2.52
CA GLN A 315 -13.01 -2.62 -2.47
C GLN A 315 -13.12 -1.63 -1.29
N GLN A 316 -14.30 -1.07 -1.04
CA GLN A 316 -14.54 -0.16 0.08
C GLN A 316 -14.36 -0.87 1.41
N ARG A 317 -14.93 -2.07 1.58
CA ARG A 317 -14.74 -2.87 2.80
C ARG A 317 -13.27 -3.19 3.03
N PHE A 318 -12.54 -3.60 1.98
CA PHE A 318 -11.10 -3.84 2.09
C PHE A 318 -10.33 -2.59 2.53
N SER A 319 -10.59 -1.45 1.88
CA SER A 319 -9.91 -0.18 2.19
C SER A 319 -10.22 0.30 3.61
N ALA A 320 -11.47 0.16 4.06
CA ALA A 320 -11.87 0.52 5.41
C ALA A 320 -11.21 -0.37 6.47
N THR A 321 -11.23 -1.70 6.26
CA THR A 321 -10.56 -2.65 7.16
C THR A 321 -9.07 -2.36 7.24
N PHE A 322 -8.40 -2.13 6.10
CA PHE A 322 -6.99 -1.78 6.06
C PHE A 322 -6.69 -0.49 6.84
N ALA A 323 -7.49 0.57 6.64
CA ALA A 323 -7.34 1.83 7.37
C ALA A 323 -7.52 1.64 8.89
N ILE A 324 -8.53 0.88 9.32
CA ILE A 324 -8.76 0.57 10.74
C ILE A 324 -7.57 -0.20 11.33
N THR A 325 -7.05 -1.20 10.62
CA THR A 325 -5.89 -1.98 11.08
C THR A 325 -4.66 -1.10 11.25
N VAL A 326 -4.35 -0.23 10.29
CA VAL A 326 -3.24 0.72 10.39
C VAL A 326 -3.43 1.65 11.60
N LEU A 327 -4.65 2.12 11.84
CA LEU A 327 -4.97 3.00 12.97
C LEU A 327 -4.82 2.28 14.31
N LEU A 328 -5.28 1.02 14.42
CA LEU A 328 -5.10 0.18 15.62
C LEU A 328 -3.63 -0.09 15.92
N VAL A 329 -2.83 -0.43 14.89
CA VAL A 329 -1.38 -0.62 15.04
C VAL A 329 -0.71 0.68 15.48
N GLY A 330 -1.10 1.81 14.90
CA GLY A 330 -0.60 3.14 15.28
C GLY A 330 -0.91 3.49 16.75
N ILE A 331 -2.15 3.23 17.20
CA ILE A 331 -2.55 3.41 18.62
C ILE A 331 -1.72 2.50 19.53
N GLY A 332 -1.56 1.22 19.17
CA GLY A 332 -0.75 0.27 19.93
C GLY A 332 0.71 0.71 20.07
N ALA A 333 1.32 1.16 18.98
CA ALA A 333 2.68 1.69 18.97
C ALA A 333 2.81 2.96 19.83
N CYS A 334 1.85 3.88 19.75
CA CYS A 334 1.83 5.07 20.61
C CYS A 334 1.71 4.70 22.10
N GLY A 335 0.85 3.73 22.44
CA GLY A 335 0.72 3.22 23.80
C GLY A 335 2.02 2.63 24.35
N LEU A 336 2.72 1.84 23.54
CA LEU A 336 4.04 1.29 23.88
C LEU A 336 5.08 2.39 24.10
N LEU A 337 5.15 3.38 23.20
CA LEU A 337 6.07 4.51 23.33
C LEU A 337 5.82 5.34 24.60
N VAL A 338 4.55 5.59 24.94
CA VAL A 338 4.20 6.29 26.18
C VAL A 338 4.62 5.46 27.39
N SER A 339 4.30 4.16 27.40
CA SER A 339 4.71 3.25 28.49
C SER A 339 6.22 3.24 28.68
N TRP A 340 6.99 3.05 27.60
CA TRP A 340 8.45 3.10 27.63
C TRP A 340 8.99 4.43 28.13
N ASN A 341 8.42 5.55 27.68
CA ASN A 341 8.82 6.88 28.13
C ASN A 341 8.59 7.06 29.64
N THR A 342 7.47 6.58 30.18
CA THR A 342 7.20 6.65 31.63
C THR A 342 8.17 5.79 32.43
N VAL A 343 8.47 4.58 31.98
CA VAL A 343 9.44 3.67 32.64
C VAL A 343 10.84 4.28 32.59
N LEU A 344 11.25 4.82 31.45
CA LEU A 344 12.55 5.46 31.27
C LEU A 344 12.68 6.67 32.19
N THR A 345 11.63 7.51 32.28
CA THR A 345 11.62 8.67 33.17
C THR A 345 11.79 8.24 34.63
N ARG A 346 11.08 7.20 35.09
CA ARG A 346 11.24 6.67 36.45
C ARG A 346 12.66 6.15 36.71
N ARG A 347 13.24 5.42 35.75
CA ARG A 347 14.58 4.83 35.87
C ARG A 347 15.67 5.91 35.91
N VAL A 348 15.52 6.97 35.11
CA VAL A 348 16.41 8.14 35.14
C VAL A 348 16.31 8.84 36.49
N SER A 349 15.10 9.12 37.00
CA SER A 349 14.92 9.76 38.30
C SER A 349 15.49 8.96 39.48
N ALA A 350 15.39 7.63 39.44
CA ALA A 350 16.00 6.78 40.45
C ALA A 350 17.53 6.87 40.43
N ARG A 351 18.14 6.81 39.24
CA ARG A 351 19.61 6.93 39.08
C ARG A 351 20.13 8.31 39.48
N THR A 352 19.40 9.38 39.20
CA THR A 352 19.80 10.71 39.66
C THR A 352 19.78 10.79 41.19
N GLN A 353 18.80 10.18 41.85
CA GLN A 353 18.75 10.13 43.32
C GLN A 353 19.90 9.30 43.91
N ASP A 354 20.22 8.15 43.31
CA ASP A 354 21.36 7.32 43.72
C ASP A 354 22.68 8.10 43.64
N LEU A 355 22.86 8.88 42.56
CA LEU A 355 24.05 9.71 42.36
C LEU A 355 24.15 10.83 43.39
N GLU A 356 23.05 11.53 43.66
CA GLU A 356 23.01 12.56 44.71
C GLU A 356 23.38 11.98 46.09
N ASN A 357 22.81 10.82 46.44
CA ASN A 357 23.11 10.14 47.71
C ASN A 357 24.58 9.70 47.79
N ALA A 358 25.15 9.19 46.69
CA ALA A 358 26.57 8.82 46.63
C ALA A 358 27.48 10.05 46.80
N GLN A 359 27.11 11.19 46.20
CA GLN A 359 27.84 12.44 46.34
C GLN A 359 27.82 12.95 47.80
N ILE A 360 26.68 12.87 48.48
CA ILE A 360 26.56 13.24 49.90
C ILE A 360 27.47 12.36 50.77
N LYS A 361 27.42 11.03 50.58
CA LYS A 361 28.28 10.10 51.33
C LYS A 361 29.77 10.35 51.12
N LEU A 362 30.16 10.66 49.89
CA LEU A 362 31.55 10.98 49.56
C LEU A 362 32.00 12.28 50.22
N GLY A 363 31.13 13.29 50.30
CA GLY A 363 31.37 14.51 51.06
C GLY A 363 31.60 14.24 52.55
N GLN A 364 30.74 13.43 53.18
CA GLN A 364 30.87 13.07 54.60
C GLN A 364 32.19 12.33 54.90
N ALA A 365 32.54 11.33 54.07
CA ALA A 365 33.79 10.58 54.24
C ALA A 365 35.03 11.47 54.09
N PHE A 366 34.98 12.48 53.21
CA PHE A 366 36.07 13.44 53.05
C PHE A 366 36.24 14.33 54.29
N GLU A 367 35.14 14.75 54.93
CA GLU A 367 35.17 15.55 56.16
C GLU A 367 35.73 14.75 57.34
N GLU A 368 35.30 13.50 57.50
CA GLU A 368 35.85 12.57 58.52
C GLU A 368 37.37 12.36 58.33
N LEU A 369 37.84 12.19 57.09
CA LEU A 369 39.27 12.09 56.80
C LEU A 369 40.04 13.36 57.15
N LEU A 370 39.44 14.53 56.96
CA LEU A 370 40.04 15.83 57.28
C LEU A 370 40.23 15.98 58.79
N ASP A 371 39.24 15.59 59.59
CA ASP A 371 39.32 15.63 61.05
C ASP A 371 40.30 14.59 61.61
N ALA A 372 40.32 13.38 61.04
CA ALA A 372 41.33 12.36 61.38
C ALA A 372 42.77 12.87 61.09
N LYS A 373 42.97 13.55 59.95
CA LYS A 373 44.27 14.15 59.59
C LYS A 373 44.69 15.26 60.57
N ARG A 374 43.76 16.09 61.02
CA ARG A 374 44.02 17.14 62.04
C ARG A 374 44.50 16.51 63.36
N LEU A 375 43.77 15.51 63.86
CA LEU A 375 44.13 14.79 65.09
C LEU A 375 45.50 14.12 65.01
N ALA A 376 45.80 13.45 63.89
CA ALA A 376 47.10 12.82 63.67
C ALA A 376 48.25 13.85 63.71
N THR A 377 48.04 15.03 63.11
CA THR A 377 49.02 16.13 63.11
C THR A 377 49.26 16.66 64.53
N VAL A 378 48.19 16.84 65.32
CA VAL A 378 48.30 17.26 66.73
C VAL A 378 49.06 16.21 67.55
N GLY A 379 48.81 14.91 67.33
CA GLY A 379 49.55 13.83 67.99
C GLY A 379 51.05 13.86 67.69
N GLN A 380 51.44 14.11 66.42
CA GLN A 380 52.85 14.25 66.05
C GLN A 380 53.50 15.46 66.75
N LEU A 381 52.83 16.62 66.79
CA LEU A 381 53.35 17.82 67.43
C LEU A 381 53.48 17.66 68.95
N ALA A 382 52.49 17.06 69.62
CA ALA A 382 52.53 16.80 71.06
C ALA A 382 53.70 15.88 71.45
N THR A 383 54.05 14.92 70.59
CA THR A 383 55.19 14.00 70.84
C THR A 383 56.54 14.73 70.73
N GLY A 384 56.71 15.64 69.76
CA GLY A 384 57.90 16.48 69.65
C GLY A 384 58.05 17.44 70.83
N LEU A 385 56.95 18.09 71.23
CA LEU A 385 56.92 19.03 72.35
C LEU A 385 57.18 18.36 73.71
N ALA A 386 56.76 17.12 73.90
CA ALA A 386 57.09 16.38 75.13
C ALA A 386 58.61 16.22 75.32
N HIS A 387 59.35 16.03 74.22
CA HIS A 387 60.81 15.98 74.26
C HIS A 387 61.43 17.35 74.55
N GLU A 388 60.89 18.41 73.94
CA GLU A 388 61.40 19.76 74.15
C GLU A 388 61.09 20.34 75.53
N ILE A 389 59.95 19.99 76.16
CA ILE A 389 59.59 20.35 77.54
C ILE A 389 60.47 19.64 78.57
N ARG A 390 60.89 18.41 78.28
CA ARG A 390 61.72 17.61 79.21
C ARG A 390 63.10 18.24 79.43
N ASN A 391 63.61 18.96 78.44
CA ASN A 391 64.93 19.56 78.47
C ASN A 391 65.01 20.74 79.47
N PRO A 392 64.15 21.78 79.40
CA PRO A 392 64.03 22.83 80.41
C PRO A 392 63.81 22.30 81.81
N LEU A 393 62.89 21.34 81.98
CA LEU A 393 62.59 20.75 83.28
C LEU A 393 63.80 20.05 83.89
N SER A 394 64.61 19.40 83.04
CA SER A 394 65.86 18.78 83.49
C SER A 394 66.90 19.83 83.87
N ALA A 395 67.01 20.91 83.11
CA ALA A 395 67.90 22.03 83.40
C ALA A 395 67.50 22.77 84.70
N ILE A 396 66.21 23.08 84.90
CA ILE A 396 65.67 23.64 86.15
C ILE A 396 65.99 22.72 87.32
N ARG A 397 65.75 21.41 87.16
CA ARG A 397 66.01 20.44 88.24
C ARG A 397 67.50 20.36 88.59
N LEU A 398 68.39 20.41 87.60
CA LEU A 398 69.84 20.39 87.81
C LEU A 398 70.31 21.66 88.54
N ASN A 399 69.81 22.83 88.15
CA ASN A 399 70.17 24.10 88.79
C ASN A 399 69.61 24.19 90.22
N ILE A 400 68.38 23.74 90.47
CA ILE A 400 67.84 23.64 91.84
C ILE A 400 68.68 22.67 92.70
N GLN A 401 69.17 21.56 92.11
CA GLN A 401 70.08 20.64 92.79
C GLN A 401 71.42 21.31 93.11
N ALA A 402 72.01 22.05 92.17
CA ALA A 402 73.25 22.79 92.36
C ALA A 402 73.11 23.86 93.46
N ILE A 403 72.02 24.64 93.45
CA ILE A 403 71.69 25.62 94.51
C ILE A 403 71.60 24.96 95.89
N ARG A 404 71.11 23.73 95.97
CA ARG A 404 70.93 23.02 97.25
C ARG A 404 72.25 22.49 97.83
N GLU A 405 73.27 22.31 97.01
CA GLU A 405 74.56 21.74 97.42
C GLU A 405 75.58 22.80 97.88
N GLU A 406 75.34 24.10 97.62
CA GLU A 406 76.32 25.16 97.86
C GLU A 406 75.78 26.30 98.76
N SER A 407 76.38 26.47 99.95
CA SER A 407 75.81 27.30 101.03
C SER A 407 76.48 28.66 101.25
N GLN A 408 77.41 29.11 100.41
CA GLN A 408 78.18 30.35 100.69
C GLN A 408 78.85 31.00 99.44
N ALA A 409 78.06 31.41 98.44
CA ALA A 409 78.48 32.42 97.44
C ALA A 409 77.26 33.11 96.83
N SER A 410 77.15 34.44 96.99
CA SER A 410 75.97 35.21 96.54
C SER A 410 75.83 35.32 95.02
N GLU A 411 76.91 35.10 94.27
CA GLU A 411 76.96 35.33 92.81
C GLU A 411 76.51 34.10 92.02
N PHE A 412 76.89 32.88 92.45
CA PHE A 412 76.44 31.60 91.86
C PHE A 412 74.94 31.33 92.05
N LEU A 413 74.41 31.75 93.20
CA LEU A 413 72.97 31.69 93.50
C LEU A 413 72.16 32.55 92.51
N ALA A 414 72.64 33.74 92.18
CA ALA A 414 71.97 34.62 91.23
C ALA A 414 71.94 34.01 89.82
N GLU A 415 73.08 33.54 89.32
CA GLU A 415 73.19 32.92 87.99
C GLU A 415 72.29 31.66 87.86
N SER A 416 72.22 30.83 88.90
CA SER A 416 71.36 29.65 88.90
C SER A 416 69.87 30.00 88.94
N PHE A 417 69.48 31.09 89.62
CA PHE A 417 68.10 31.59 89.60
C PHE A 417 67.73 32.14 88.22
N ASP A 418 68.63 32.87 87.57
CA ASP A 418 68.42 33.40 86.22
C ASP A 418 68.23 32.27 85.19
N ILE A 419 69.01 31.18 85.29
CA ILE A 419 68.84 30.00 84.42
C ILE A 419 67.49 29.32 84.66
N VAL A 420 67.09 29.16 85.93
CA VAL A 420 65.78 28.57 86.27
C VAL A 420 64.63 29.43 85.74
N GLU A 421 64.71 30.75 85.91
CA GLU A 421 63.72 31.69 85.41
C GLU A 421 63.65 31.68 83.87
N GLY A 422 64.80 31.66 83.19
CA GLY A 422 64.88 31.53 81.74
C GLY A 422 64.24 30.24 81.20
N GLU A 423 64.45 29.11 81.87
CA GLU A 423 63.84 27.83 81.48
C GLU A 423 62.33 27.76 81.80
N ILE A 424 61.86 28.44 82.85
CA ILE A 424 60.41 28.61 83.11
C ILE A 424 59.76 29.43 81.99
N LEU A 425 60.38 30.54 81.59
CA LEU A 425 59.89 31.38 80.48
C LEU A 425 59.89 30.62 79.14
N ARG A 426 60.87 29.74 78.93
CA ARG A 426 60.92 28.87 77.74
C ARG A 426 59.80 27.83 77.76
N LEU A 427 59.54 27.20 78.91
CA LEU A 427 58.41 26.27 79.06
C LEU A 427 57.08 26.96 78.79
N ASP A 428 56.89 28.17 79.30
CA ASP A 428 55.65 28.92 79.11
C ASP A 428 55.44 29.29 77.63
N ARG A 429 56.51 29.66 76.90
CA ARG A 429 56.47 29.85 75.43
C ARG A 429 56.06 28.58 74.68
N LEU A 430 56.67 27.43 74.99
CA LEU A 430 56.34 26.14 74.36
C LEU A 430 54.89 25.72 74.63
N LEU A 431 54.39 25.95 75.84
CA LEU A 431 53.03 25.63 76.24
C LEU A 431 52.01 26.53 75.53
N ASN A 432 52.32 27.82 75.39
CA ASN A 432 51.50 28.78 74.65
C ASN A 432 51.45 28.48 73.13
N GLN A 433 52.53 28.00 72.52
CA GLN A 433 52.51 27.55 71.12
C GLN A 433 51.58 26.34 70.90
N LEU A 434 51.57 25.36 71.82
CA LEU A 434 50.67 24.20 71.75
C LEU A 434 49.20 24.61 71.91
N LEU A 435 48.90 25.51 72.86
CA LEU A 435 47.56 26.05 73.07
C LEU A 435 47.08 26.91 71.89
N GLY A 436 48.00 27.63 71.23
CA GLY A 436 47.72 28.40 70.01
C GLY A 436 47.30 27.53 68.82
N TYR A 437 47.86 26.32 68.69
CA TYR A 437 47.48 25.38 67.63
C TYR A 437 46.15 24.66 67.90
N ALA A 438 45.81 24.44 69.18
CA ALA A 438 44.58 23.76 69.61
C ALA A 438 43.35 24.68 69.62
N ARG A 439 43.53 26.00 69.59
CA ARG A 439 42.43 27.00 69.55
C ARG A 439 42.67 28.06 68.49
N PRO A 440 42.17 27.90 67.26
CA PRO A 440 42.11 29.01 66.32
C PRO A 440 41.15 30.08 66.88
N ARG A 441 41.68 31.20 67.35
CA ARG A 441 40.88 32.40 67.60
C ARG A 441 40.39 32.92 66.24
N PRO A 442 39.10 33.28 66.09
CA PRO A 442 38.63 33.89 64.86
C PRO A 442 39.38 35.21 64.63
N LEU A 443 40.04 35.35 63.48
CA LEU A 443 40.80 36.55 63.12
C LEU A 443 39.87 37.76 63.06
N ARG A 444 40.19 38.81 63.81
CA ARG A 444 39.46 40.09 63.72
C ARG A 444 40.14 40.97 62.68
N THR A 445 39.86 40.68 61.42
CA THR A 445 40.42 41.47 60.31
C THR A 445 39.79 42.87 60.25
N VAL A 446 40.62 43.90 60.37
CA VAL A 446 40.25 45.31 60.23
C VAL A 446 41.29 46.03 59.37
N SER A 447 40.92 47.18 58.81
CA SER A 447 41.85 48.02 58.07
C SER A 447 42.83 48.66 59.06
N THR A 448 44.11 48.28 58.99
CA THR A 448 45.14 48.64 59.96
C THR A 448 46.31 49.33 59.25
N ASP A 449 46.73 50.48 59.77
CA ASP A 449 47.96 51.15 59.34
C ASP A 449 49.17 50.39 59.88
N LEU A 450 49.86 49.69 58.97
CA LEU A 450 51.05 48.90 59.29
C LEU A 450 52.21 49.78 59.74
N GLY A 451 52.28 51.03 59.28
CA GLY A 451 53.34 51.95 59.70
C GLY A 451 53.27 52.24 61.20
N THR A 452 52.06 52.30 61.75
CA THR A 452 51.84 52.43 63.20
C THR A 452 52.21 51.15 63.95
N GLU A 453 51.84 49.97 63.44
CA GLU A 453 52.16 48.69 64.11
C GLU A 453 53.66 48.35 64.07
N ILE A 454 54.38 48.67 62.98
CA ILE A 454 55.84 48.51 62.89
C ILE A 454 56.55 49.38 63.93
N ARG A 455 56.12 50.65 64.07
CA ARG A 455 56.68 51.56 65.08
C ARG A 455 56.47 51.03 66.50
N LYS A 456 55.28 50.50 66.81
CA LYS A 456 55.01 49.87 68.11
C LYS A 456 55.88 48.65 68.34
N ALA A 457 56.06 47.79 67.34
CA ALA A 457 56.89 46.59 67.46
C ALA A 457 58.37 46.96 67.71
N LEU A 458 58.90 47.95 67.00
CA LEU A 458 60.25 48.47 67.23
C LEU A 458 60.41 49.08 68.64
N GLN A 459 59.40 49.83 69.11
CA GLN A 459 59.43 50.39 70.46
C GLN A 459 59.42 49.29 71.55
N LEU A 460 58.68 48.20 71.34
CA LEU A 460 58.67 47.07 72.27
C LEU A 460 60.01 46.33 72.35
N ASN A 461 60.81 46.36 71.27
CA ASN A 461 62.14 45.75 71.21
C ASN A 461 63.29 46.76 71.42
N GLU A 462 63.00 48.03 71.73
CA GLU A 462 64.01 49.11 71.80
C GLU A 462 65.14 48.79 72.78
N GLN A 463 64.79 48.23 73.95
CA GLN A 463 65.78 47.85 74.96
C GLN A 463 66.66 46.69 74.48
N LEU A 464 66.07 45.66 73.88
CA LEU A 464 66.80 44.49 73.38
C LEU A 464 67.74 44.88 72.22
N LEU A 465 67.28 45.73 71.31
CA LEU A 465 68.08 46.25 70.19
C LEU A 465 69.26 47.09 70.69
N ALA A 466 69.07 47.86 71.77
CA ALA A 466 70.14 48.63 72.40
C ALA A 466 71.16 47.75 73.13
N GLU A 467 70.72 46.68 73.80
CA GLU A 467 71.59 45.71 74.47
C GLU A 467 72.48 44.94 73.47
N GLU A 468 71.97 44.63 72.27
CA GLU A 468 72.69 43.93 71.20
C GLU A 468 73.43 44.86 70.22
N ASP A 469 73.48 46.18 70.49
CA ASP A 469 74.11 47.22 69.67
C ASP A 469 73.64 47.23 68.19
N VAL A 470 72.34 46.98 67.97
CA VAL A 470 71.72 46.93 66.65
C VAL A 470 71.12 48.28 66.27
N ALA A 471 71.72 48.95 65.29
CA ALA A 471 71.17 50.19 64.73
C ALA A 471 70.01 49.91 63.76
N VAL A 472 68.84 50.51 64.01
CA VAL A 472 67.66 50.38 63.15
C VAL A 472 67.45 51.64 62.30
N ASP A 473 67.49 51.50 60.98
CA ASP A 473 67.05 52.53 60.02
C ASP A 473 65.61 52.23 59.55
N LEU A 474 64.64 53.02 60.01
CA LEU A 474 63.23 52.83 59.68
C LEU A 474 62.81 53.70 58.50
N GLN A 475 62.61 53.07 57.33
CA GLN A 475 62.10 53.74 56.13
C GLN A 475 60.69 53.25 55.79
N ILE A 476 59.68 54.09 56.04
CA ILE A 476 58.27 53.81 55.67
C ILE A 476 57.87 54.73 54.53
N GLN A 477 57.53 54.16 53.38
CA GLN A 477 57.04 54.91 52.22
C GLN A 477 55.51 54.88 52.15
N GLY A 478 54.89 56.06 52.15
CA GLY A 478 53.43 56.23 52.14
C GLY A 478 52.77 55.81 53.46
N ASP A 479 51.46 55.53 53.40
CA ASP A 479 50.65 55.04 54.52
C ASP A 479 50.22 53.58 54.22
N PRO A 480 51.05 52.57 54.54
CA PRO A 480 50.76 51.19 54.19
C PRO A 480 49.61 50.65 55.06
N VAL A 481 48.42 50.54 54.47
CA VAL A 481 47.24 49.98 55.13
C VAL A 481 46.97 48.55 54.64
N ALA A 482 46.78 47.62 55.56
CA ALA A 482 46.40 46.24 55.26
C ALA A 482 45.15 45.80 56.04
N VAL A 483 44.38 44.88 55.46
CA VAL A 483 43.28 44.23 56.16
C VAL A 483 43.84 43.02 56.91
N CYS A 484 44.11 43.20 58.20
CA CYS A 484 44.69 42.17 59.04
C CYS A 484 44.13 42.25 60.48
N ASP A 485 44.43 41.26 61.30
CA ASP A 485 44.22 41.36 62.75
C ASP A 485 45.42 42.10 63.35
N PRO A 486 45.25 43.31 63.93
CA PRO A 486 46.36 44.12 64.42
C PRO A 486 47.23 43.40 65.45
N GLU A 487 46.61 42.66 66.38
CA GLU A 487 47.33 41.96 67.45
C GLU A 487 48.19 40.80 66.88
N GLN A 488 47.63 40.06 65.92
CA GLN A 488 48.38 39.00 65.23
C GLN A 488 49.49 39.57 64.34
N MET A 489 49.22 40.69 63.67
CA MET A 489 50.23 41.35 62.84
C MET A 489 51.37 41.91 63.69
N GLN A 490 51.07 42.48 64.85
CA GLN A 490 52.08 42.92 65.81
C GLN A 490 52.96 41.74 66.25
N GLN A 491 52.37 40.57 66.50
CA GLN A 491 53.13 39.35 66.83
C GLN A 491 54.01 38.87 65.68
N VAL A 492 53.53 38.94 64.43
CA VAL A 492 54.34 38.63 63.24
C VAL A 492 55.53 39.58 63.15
N LEU A 493 55.31 40.88 63.35
CA LEU A 493 56.36 41.90 63.32
C LEU A 493 57.38 41.70 64.45
N LEU A 494 56.93 41.40 65.67
CA LEU A 494 57.80 41.08 66.81
C LEU A 494 58.63 39.81 66.61
N ASN A 495 58.16 38.85 65.81
CA ASN A 495 58.92 37.64 65.50
C ASN A 495 59.90 37.84 64.34
N LEU A 496 59.71 38.86 63.50
CA LEU A 496 60.56 39.15 62.34
C LEU A 496 61.68 40.14 62.66
N ILE A 497 61.42 41.10 63.55
CA ILE A 497 62.40 42.01 64.15
C ILE A 497 63.17 41.23 65.20
#